data_AF-A0AAX6MJE8-F1
#
_entry.id   AF-A0AAX6MJE8-F1
#
_cell.length_a   1.000
_cell.length_b   1.000
_cell.length_c   1.000
_cell.angle_alpha   90.00
_cell.angle_beta   90.00
_cell.angle_gamma   90.00
#
_symmetry.space_group_name_H-M   'P 1'
#
loop_
_entity.id
_entity.type
_entity.pdbx_description
1 polymer ?
#
loop_
_entity_poly.entity_id
_entity_poly.type
_entity_poly.pdbx_seq_one_letter_code
_entity_poly.pdbx_strand_id
1 'polypeptide(L)'
;MTCLILITVRLEVVFDVLGMLGRTISVEGYCYRFLPNPTIFRWDRRWFKTKRLLLVFKEHLSRLNGVYAKTGDTPEPLLAIASALEHLSPQLENPSVKDYSPALLASLRRIITTMDRYLKHSSGGWESPSEALVLDVASIHVASLVTDLSRRPSWFVDLFPLRRADDGVNEHTYITFLFQHSRRAAVEIYGDLNGSYDLPIGELKVEAPPPVTDLAVETDELPPPTWRSDARLRDATWCLLVFRMLCWLQLHDFHRDDIMIPRSTTYGSRMPVYIV
;
A
#
# COMPACT_ATOMS: atom_id res chain seq x y z
N MET A 1 25.68 10.79 13.63
CA MET A 1 25.04 10.20 12.43
C MET A 1 23.71 9.50 12.72
N THR A 2 23.52 8.93 13.91
CA THR A 2 22.30 8.24 14.37
C THR A 2 21.01 9.07 14.32
N CYS A 3 21.10 10.39 14.48
CA CYS A 3 19.94 11.30 14.43
C CYS A 3 19.38 11.47 13.01
N LEU A 4 20.22 11.43 11.97
CA LEU A 4 19.79 11.60 10.57
C LEU A 4 19.04 10.38 10.03
N ILE A 5 19.33 9.19 10.55
CA ILE A 5 18.78 7.92 10.09
C ILE A 5 17.38 7.70 10.71
N LEU A 6 17.21 7.98 12.01
CA LEU A 6 15.90 8.06 12.69
C LEU A 6 14.97 9.13 12.11
N ILE A 7 15.53 10.16 11.48
CA ILE A 7 14.78 11.14 10.72
C ILE A 7 14.34 10.52 9.41
N THR A 8 15.25 9.93 8.62
CA THR A 8 15.00 9.38 7.27
C THR A 8 13.83 8.38 7.22
N VAL A 9 13.73 7.44 8.17
CA VAL A 9 12.65 6.45 8.16
C VAL A 9 11.31 6.99 8.69
N ARG A 10 11.36 8.01 9.57
CA ARG A 10 10.16 8.78 9.93
C ARG A 10 9.64 9.66 8.79
N LEU A 11 10.47 9.95 7.78
CA LEU A 11 10.06 10.76 6.61
C LEU A 11 9.06 10.02 5.73
N GLU A 12 9.16 8.69 5.61
CA GLU A 12 8.35 7.90 4.67
C GLU A 12 6.88 7.76 5.11
N VAL A 13 6.63 7.62 6.42
CA VAL A 13 5.27 7.47 6.97
C VAL A 13 4.36 8.64 6.60
N VAL A 14 4.91 9.86 6.49
CA VAL A 14 4.11 11.03 6.10
C VAL A 14 3.70 10.93 4.63
N PHE A 15 4.60 10.48 3.77
CA PHE A 15 4.30 10.25 2.36
C PHE A 15 3.36 9.05 2.18
N ASP A 16 3.39 8.08 3.08
CA ASP A 16 2.41 6.98 3.10
C ASP A 16 1.01 7.53 3.38
N VAL A 17 0.84 8.33 4.42
CA VAL A 17 -0.45 8.97 4.74
C VAL A 17 -0.93 9.89 3.62
N LEU A 18 -0.02 10.69 3.04
CA LEU A 18 -0.36 11.54 1.89
C LEU A 18 -0.79 10.71 0.67
N GLY A 19 -0.11 9.61 0.39
CA GLY A 19 -0.47 8.72 -0.71
C GLY A 19 -1.79 7.97 -0.45
N MET A 20 -2.07 7.60 0.80
CA MET A 20 -3.30 6.90 1.18
C MET A 20 -4.52 7.80 1.16
N LEU A 21 -4.43 8.99 1.78
CA LEU A 21 -5.58 9.85 2.08
C LEU A 21 -5.55 11.20 1.35
N GLY A 22 -4.38 11.61 0.86
CA GLY A 22 -4.22 12.89 0.19
C GLY A 22 -5.00 12.97 -1.11
N ARG A 23 -5.43 14.18 -1.46
CA ARG A 23 -6.08 14.43 -2.76
C ARG A 23 -5.07 14.26 -3.89
N THR A 24 -5.48 13.59 -4.95
CA THR A 24 -4.69 13.46 -6.16
C THR A 24 -4.82 14.75 -6.96
N ILE A 25 -3.76 15.57 -6.98
CA ILE A 25 -3.72 16.81 -7.75
C ILE A 25 -3.26 16.46 -9.17
N SER A 26 -4.19 16.38 -10.10
CA SER A 26 -3.88 16.08 -11.49
C SER A 26 -4.71 16.97 -12.39
N VAL A 27 -4.04 17.66 -13.32
CA VAL A 27 -4.70 18.37 -14.42
C VAL A 27 -4.78 17.44 -15.61
N GLU A 28 -6.00 17.18 -16.09
CA GLU A 28 -6.23 16.34 -17.27
C GLU A 28 -5.53 16.93 -18.50
N GLY A 29 -4.93 16.07 -19.34
CA GLY A 29 -4.18 16.50 -20.52
C GLY A 29 -2.74 16.98 -20.27
N TYR A 30 -2.30 17.16 -19.01
CA TYR A 30 -0.93 17.60 -18.69
C TYR A 30 -0.08 16.50 -18.08
N CYS A 31 1.23 16.53 -18.32
CA CYS A 31 2.20 15.60 -17.70
C CYS A 31 2.89 16.19 -16.46
N TYR A 32 2.31 17.21 -15.82
CA TYR A 32 2.85 17.77 -14.58
C TYR A 32 2.84 16.73 -13.46
N ARG A 33 4.00 16.58 -12.82
CA ARG A 33 4.24 15.67 -11.69
C ARG A 33 4.78 16.39 -10.47
N PHE A 34 5.50 17.49 -10.69
CA PHE A 34 6.06 18.31 -9.64
C PHE A 34 4.96 19.06 -8.92
N LEU A 35 4.74 18.69 -7.66
CA LEU A 35 3.89 19.41 -6.74
C LEU A 35 4.77 20.14 -5.73
N PRO A 36 4.30 21.28 -5.19
CA PRO A 36 4.93 21.85 -4.03
C PRO A 36 4.92 20.83 -2.89
N ASN A 37 6.04 20.63 -2.21
CA ASN A 37 6.13 19.65 -1.13
C ASN A 37 5.24 20.10 0.05
N PRO A 38 4.18 19.33 0.37
CA PRO A 38 3.23 19.75 1.39
C PRO A 38 3.75 19.51 2.82
N THR A 39 4.99 19.04 2.97
CA THR A 39 5.56 18.64 4.25
C THR A 39 6.88 19.34 4.51
N ILE A 40 7.26 19.42 5.79
CA ILE A 40 8.60 19.89 6.21
C ILE A 40 9.70 18.86 5.87
N PHE A 41 9.29 17.69 5.37
CA PHE A 41 10.13 16.53 5.13
C PHE A 41 10.43 16.38 3.66
N ARG A 42 11.63 15.88 3.32
CA ARG A 42 12.00 15.70 1.93
C ARG A 42 11.70 14.28 1.46
N TRP A 43 11.02 14.16 0.31
CA TRP A 43 10.89 12.89 -0.38
C TRP A 43 12.22 12.48 -1.03
N ASP A 44 12.79 11.33 -0.66
CA ASP A 44 14.05 10.84 -1.22
C ASP A 44 13.90 9.46 -1.89
N ARG A 45 13.75 9.48 -3.21
CA ARG A 45 13.60 8.28 -4.06
C ARG A 45 14.91 7.49 -4.27
N ARG A 46 16.01 7.87 -3.61
CA ARG A 46 17.32 7.19 -3.77
C ARG A 46 17.35 5.78 -3.23
N TRP A 47 16.44 5.42 -2.35
CA TRP A 47 16.42 4.13 -1.68
C TRP A 47 15.48 3.11 -2.32
N PHE A 48 14.47 3.58 -3.06
CA PHE A 48 13.48 2.73 -3.70
C PHE A 48 13.10 3.25 -5.09
N LYS A 49 13.01 2.35 -6.06
CA LYS A 49 12.40 2.63 -7.36
C LYS A 49 10.90 2.38 -7.26
N THR A 50 10.12 3.43 -7.44
CA THR A 50 8.66 3.39 -7.26
C THR A 50 7.97 2.41 -8.23
N LYS A 51 8.51 2.23 -9.45
CA LYS A 51 8.06 1.18 -10.37
C LYS A 51 8.25 -0.24 -9.81
N ARG A 52 9.37 -0.50 -9.15
CA ARG A 52 9.65 -1.81 -8.53
C ARG A 52 8.76 -2.05 -7.32
N LEU A 53 8.46 -1.02 -6.51
CA LEU A 53 7.49 -1.15 -5.42
C LEU A 53 6.13 -1.67 -5.92
N LEU A 54 5.64 -1.17 -7.07
CA LEU A 54 4.40 -1.65 -7.68
C LEU A 54 4.50 -3.11 -8.17
N LEU A 55 5.64 -3.51 -8.75
CA LEU A 55 5.87 -4.89 -9.20
C LEU A 55 5.95 -5.86 -8.02
N VAL A 56 6.68 -5.52 -6.96
CA VAL A 56 6.75 -6.33 -5.75
C VAL A 56 5.36 -6.41 -5.08
N PHE A 57 4.62 -5.31 -5.03
CA PHE A 57 3.24 -5.31 -4.52
C PHE A 57 2.34 -6.28 -5.30
N LYS A 58 2.49 -6.35 -6.63
CA LYS A 58 1.78 -7.33 -7.48
C LYS A 58 2.04 -8.77 -7.05
N GLU A 59 3.29 -9.12 -6.74
CA GLU A 59 3.65 -10.47 -6.28
C GLU A 59 2.95 -10.84 -4.97
N HIS A 60 2.98 -9.93 -3.99
CA HIS A 60 2.32 -10.16 -2.70
C HIS A 60 0.79 -10.20 -2.81
N LEU A 61 0.20 -9.31 -3.63
CA LEU A 61 -1.23 -9.32 -3.90
C LEU A 61 -1.67 -10.62 -4.58
N SER A 62 -0.87 -11.16 -5.51
CA SER A 62 -1.18 -12.42 -6.20
C SER A 62 -1.26 -13.58 -5.21
N ARG A 63 -0.37 -13.62 -4.21
CA ARG A 63 -0.42 -14.61 -3.12
C ARG A 63 -1.67 -14.43 -2.26
N LEU A 64 -2.01 -13.20 -1.89
CA LEU A 64 -3.20 -12.89 -1.12
C LEU A 64 -4.48 -13.31 -1.87
N ASN A 65 -4.59 -13.00 -3.16
CA ASN A 65 -5.68 -13.45 -4.01
C ASN A 65 -5.74 -14.98 -4.10
N GLY A 66 -4.60 -15.66 -4.13
CA GLY A 66 -4.55 -17.13 -4.06
C GLY A 66 -5.11 -17.70 -2.76
N VAL A 67 -4.99 -17.00 -1.63
CA VAL A 67 -5.62 -17.39 -0.36
C VAL A 67 -7.14 -17.20 -0.44
N TYR A 68 -7.61 -16.04 -0.90
CA TYR A 68 -9.04 -15.76 -1.05
C TYR A 68 -9.74 -16.61 -2.13
N ALA A 69 -9.01 -17.03 -3.16
CA ALA A 69 -9.54 -17.92 -4.19
C ALA A 69 -9.89 -19.31 -3.61
N LYS A 70 -9.10 -19.80 -2.66
CA LYS A 70 -9.38 -21.07 -1.95
C LYS A 70 -10.63 -20.97 -1.08
N THR A 71 -10.95 -19.80 -0.56
CA THR A 71 -12.16 -19.58 0.25
C THR A 71 -13.39 -19.22 -0.58
N GLY A 72 -13.24 -19.01 -1.89
CA GLY A 72 -14.33 -18.64 -2.80
C GLY A 72 -14.87 -17.21 -2.60
N ASP A 73 -14.15 -16.36 -1.86
CA ASP A 73 -14.64 -15.03 -1.44
C ASP A 73 -13.58 -13.95 -1.67
N THR A 74 -13.11 -13.83 -2.91
CA THR A 74 -12.15 -12.78 -3.27
C THR A 74 -12.86 -11.43 -3.43
N PRO A 75 -12.46 -10.39 -2.68
CA PRO A 75 -13.04 -9.06 -2.83
C PRO A 75 -12.85 -8.49 -4.23
N GLU A 76 -13.92 -7.92 -4.80
CA GLU A 76 -13.88 -7.23 -6.10
C GLU A 76 -12.76 -6.18 -6.20
N PRO A 77 -12.49 -5.34 -5.18
CA PRO A 77 -11.38 -4.39 -5.24
C PRO A 77 -10.01 -5.05 -5.41
N LEU A 78 -9.77 -6.22 -4.81
CA LEU A 78 -8.48 -6.92 -4.96
C LEU A 78 -8.30 -7.45 -6.39
N LEU A 79 -9.38 -7.90 -7.02
CA LEU A 79 -9.37 -8.30 -8.43
C LEU A 79 -9.15 -7.09 -9.34
N ALA A 80 -9.76 -5.94 -9.02
CA ALA A 80 -9.56 -4.70 -9.77
C ALA A 80 -8.11 -4.20 -9.67
N ILE A 81 -7.49 -4.29 -8.49
CA ILE A 81 -6.08 -3.95 -8.31
C ILE A 81 -5.19 -4.91 -9.12
N ALA A 82 -5.45 -6.22 -9.06
CA ALA A 82 -4.68 -7.20 -9.82
C ALA A 82 -4.76 -6.93 -11.33
N SER A 83 -5.96 -6.70 -11.86
CA SER A 83 -6.18 -6.33 -13.26
C SER A 83 -5.45 -5.03 -13.65
N ALA A 84 -5.50 -4.02 -12.78
CA ALA A 84 -4.77 -2.77 -12.98
C ALA A 84 -3.25 -2.97 -13.04
N LEU A 85 -2.70 -3.82 -12.16
CA LEU A 85 -1.27 -4.16 -12.13
C LEU A 85 -0.85 -4.96 -13.38
N GLU A 86 -1.67 -5.89 -13.86
CA GLU A 86 -1.41 -6.57 -15.13
C GLU A 86 -1.33 -5.57 -16.29
N HIS A 87 -2.25 -4.61 -16.34
CA HIS A 87 -2.25 -3.58 -17.38
C HIS A 87 -1.04 -2.63 -17.31
N LEU A 88 -0.54 -2.36 -16.10
CA LEU A 88 0.64 -1.52 -15.89
C LEU A 88 1.97 -2.25 -16.13
N SER A 89 2.02 -3.57 -15.90
CA SER A 89 3.26 -4.36 -15.87
C SER A 89 4.17 -4.11 -17.09
N PRO A 90 3.67 -4.09 -18.35
CA PRO A 90 4.52 -3.82 -19.51
C PRO A 90 5.24 -2.46 -19.48
N GLN A 91 4.62 -1.45 -18.88
CA GLN A 91 5.21 -0.10 -18.75
C GLN A 91 6.14 0.03 -17.53
N LEU A 92 5.90 -0.77 -16.50
CA LEU A 92 6.71 -0.82 -15.29
C LEU A 92 8.02 -1.58 -15.51
N GLU A 93 7.96 -2.70 -16.22
CA GLU A 93 9.11 -3.57 -16.51
C GLU A 93 10.01 -3.00 -17.60
N ASN A 94 9.46 -2.23 -18.55
CA ASN A 94 10.23 -1.68 -19.65
C ASN A 94 11.16 -0.53 -19.17
N PRO A 95 12.49 -0.70 -19.23
CA PRO A 95 13.45 0.30 -18.76
C PRO A 95 13.48 1.56 -19.66
N SER A 96 13.03 1.45 -20.91
CA SER A 96 12.95 2.58 -21.84
C SER A 96 11.79 3.52 -21.52
N VAL A 97 10.73 3.01 -20.87
CA VAL A 97 9.60 3.83 -20.44
C VAL A 97 10.03 4.68 -19.25
N LYS A 98 10.12 6.00 -19.44
CA LYS A 98 10.46 6.93 -18.36
C LYS A 98 9.28 7.09 -17.39
N ASP A 99 9.59 7.41 -16.12
CA ASP A 99 8.58 7.65 -15.09
C ASP A 99 7.59 8.77 -15.47
N TYR A 100 8.03 9.74 -16.28
CA TYR A 100 7.23 10.85 -16.77
C TYR A 100 6.52 10.56 -18.10
N SER A 101 6.51 9.31 -18.57
CA SER A 101 5.81 8.91 -19.80
C SER A 101 4.32 9.28 -19.69
N PRO A 102 3.75 10.05 -20.65
CA PRO A 102 2.34 10.42 -20.61
C PRO A 102 1.39 9.21 -20.52
N ALA A 103 1.72 8.11 -21.21
CA ALA A 103 0.91 6.88 -21.18
C ALA A 103 0.89 6.24 -19.78
N LEU A 104 2.03 6.23 -19.09
CA LEU A 104 2.14 5.70 -17.73
C LEU A 104 1.36 6.57 -16.75
N LEU A 105 1.53 7.90 -16.84
CA LEU A 105 0.81 8.84 -15.97
C LEU A 105 -0.71 8.79 -16.19
N ALA A 106 -1.17 8.71 -17.44
CA ALA A 106 -2.59 8.54 -17.75
C ALA A 106 -3.15 7.25 -17.17
N SER A 107 -2.41 6.14 -17.29
CA SER A 107 -2.79 4.84 -16.72
C SER A 107 -2.90 4.92 -15.19
N LEU A 108 -1.89 5.48 -14.52
CA LEU A 108 -1.88 5.66 -13.06
C LEU A 108 -3.03 6.52 -12.57
N ARG A 109 -3.34 7.63 -13.26
CA ARG A 109 -4.47 8.51 -12.91
C ARG A 109 -5.80 7.77 -12.99
N ARG A 110 -6.05 7.05 -14.08
CA ARG A 110 -7.27 6.23 -14.25
C ARG A 110 -7.41 5.19 -13.14
N ILE A 111 -6.29 4.59 -12.75
CA ILE A 111 -6.24 3.59 -11.68
C ILE A 111 -6.56 4.24 -10.34
N ILE A 112 -5.92 5.36 -9.98
CA ILE A 112 -6.23 6.09 -8.74
C ILE A 112 -7.69 6.51 -8.69
N THR A 113 -8.27 7.02 -9.78
CA THR A 113 -9.71 7.34 -9.84
C THR A 113 -10.59 6.11 -9.60
N THR A 114 -10.15 4.94 -10.05
CA THR A 114 -10.87 3.68 -9.81
C THR A 114 -10.77 3.25 -8.35
N MET A 115 -9.60 3.39 -7.72
CA MET A 115 -9.44 3.11 -6.28
C MET A 115 -10.27 4.07 -5.42
N ASP A 116 -10.25 5.37 -5.77
CA ASP A 116 -11.06 6.40 -5.12
C ASP A 116 -12.56 6.09 -5.22
N ARG A 117 -13.00 5.46 -6.32
CA ARG A 117 -14.39 5.02 -6.48
C ARG A 117 -14.73 3.91 -5.49
N TYR A 118 -13.90 2.88 -5.38
CA TYR A 118 -14.12 1.78 -4.42
C TYR A 118 -14.11 2.24 -2.95
N LEU A 119 -13.35 3.30 -2.64
CA LEU A 119 -13.30 3.89 -1.30
C LEU A 119 -14.51 4.78 -0.97
N LYS A 120 -15.23 5.31 -1.97
CA LYS A 120 -16.30 6.30 -1.77
C LYS A 120 -17.70 5.81 -2.13
N HIS A 121 -17.77 4.83 -3.02
CA HIS A 121 -19.02 4.40 -3.65
C HIS A 121 -19.08 2.89 -3.69
N SER A 122 -20.20 2.34 -3.21
CA SER A 122 -20.52 0.93 -3.43
C SER A 122 -20.68 0.68 -4.94
N SER A 123 -20.07 -0.38 -5.43
CA SER A 123 -20.03 -0.74 -6.85
C SER A 123 -20.19 -2.25 -6.98
N GLY A 124 -21.16 -2.70 -7.77
CA GLY A 124 -21.42 -4.13 -7.94
C GLY A 124 -21.75 -4.82 -6.61
N GLY A 125 -21.01 -5.89 -6.31
CA GLY A 125 -21.13 -6.64 -5.05
C GLY A 125 -20.25 -6.09 -3.91
N TRP A 126 -19.56 -4.97 -4.13
CA TRP A 126 -18.72 -4.32 -3.14
C TRP A 126 -19.43 -3.16 -2.46
N GLU A 127 -19.54 -3.24 -1.13
CA GLU A 127 -19.95 -2.12 -0.28
C GLU A 127 -18.72 -1.28 0.08
N SER A 128 -18.79 0.04 -0.20
CA SER A 128 -17.68 0.92 0.14
C SER A 128 -17.45 0.97 1.65
N PRO A 129 -16.19 0.95 2.11
CA PRO A 129 -15.89 1.04 3.54
C PRO A 129 -16.36 2.38 4.11
N SER A 130 -16.80 2.37 5.37
CA SER A 130 -17.14 3.61 6.08
C SER A 130 -15.90 4.47 6.29
N GLU A 131 -16.08 5.79 6.40
CA GLU A 131 -14.98 6.71 6.69
C GLU A 131 -14.24 6.33 7.99
N ALA A 132 -14.99 5.90 9.02
CA ALA A 132 -14.42 5.41 10.27
C ALA A 132 -13.51 4.19 10.05
N LEU A 133 -13.91 3.24 9.20
CA LEU A 133 -13.08 2.08 8.89
C LEU A 133 -11.82 2.47 8.11
N VAL A 134 -11.93 3.36 7.13
CA VAL A 134 -10.78 3.85 6.35
C VAL A 134 -9.77 4.52 7.27
N LEU A 135 -10.24 5.40 8.17
CA LEU A 135 -9.38 6.08 9.14
C LEU A 135 -8.78 5.10 10.15
N ASP A 136 -9.54 4.11 10.61
CA ASP A 136 -9.03 3.08 11.53
C ASP A 136 -7.91 2.25 10.87
N VAL A 137 -8.12 1.76 9.65
CA VAL A 137 -7.12 1.00 8.89
C VAL A 137 -5.86 1.83 8.64
N ALA A 138 -6.00 3.09 8.21
CA ALA A 138 -4.87 4.00 8.01
C ALA A 138 -4.14 4.31 9.33
N SER A 139 -4.88 4.50 10.43
CA SER A 139 -4.30 4.77 11.75
C SER A 139 -3.53 3.57 12.27
N ILE A 140 -4.06 2.35 12.13
CA ILE A 140 -3.38 1.10 12.51
C ILE A 140 -2.13 0.90 11.64
N HIS A 141 -2.22 1.18 10.34
CA HIS A 141 -1.06 1.15 9.44
C HIS A 141 0.05 2.06 9.99
N VAL A 142 -0.24 3.35 10.22
CA VAL A 142 0.74 4.30 10.78
C VAL A 142 1.26 3.86 12.14
N ALA A 143 0.38 3.42 13.04
CA ALA A 143 0.75 2.97 14.39
C ALA A 143 1.69 1.75 14.33
N SER A 144 1.46 0.82 13.39
CA SER A 144 2.34 -0.35 13.18
C SER A 144 3.74 0.09 12.72
N LEU A 145 3.83 1.04 11.80
CA LEU A 145 5.10 1.61 11.34
C LEU A 145 5.82 2.31 12.49
N VAL A 146 5.13 3.20 13.22
CA VAL A 146 5.72 3.95 14.33
C VAL A 146 6.17 3.03 15.46
N THR A 147 5.39 1.99 15.78
CA THR A 147 5.73 1.03 16.83
C THR A 147 6.97 0.22 16.48
N ASP A 148 7.05 -0.29 15.24
CA ASP A 148 8.22 -1.02 14.77
C ASP A 148 9.47 -0.11 14.80
N LEU A 149 9.35 1.13 14.31
CA LEU A 149 10.44 2.12 14.36
C LEU A 149 10.88 2.47 15.78
N SER A 150 9.95 2.49 16.73
CA SER A 150 10.24 2.83 18.14
C SER A 150 10.90 1.67 18.90
N ARG A 151 10.67 0.43 18.47
CA ARG A 151 11.22 -0.78 19.12
C ARG A 151 12.61 -1.16 18.61
N ARG A 152 13.05 -0.63 17.46
CA ARG A 152 14.37 -0.92 16.90
C ARG A 152 15.46 -0.07 17.59
N PRO A 153 16.55 -0.67 18.11
CA PRO A 153 17.68 0.08 18.66
C PRO A 153 18.20 1.12 17.68
N SER A 154 18.72 2.26 18.14
CA SER A 154 19.18 3.38 17.28
C SER A 154 20.29 3.02 16.27
N TRP A 155 21.05 1.93 16.48
CA TRP A 155 22.00 1.36 15.52
C TRP A 155 21.37 0.32 14.57
N PHE A 156 20.15 -0.11 14.88
CA PHE A 156 19.28 -1.02 14.11
C PHE A 156 18.22 -0.24 13.29
N VAL A 157 18.13 1.09 13.48
CA VAL A 157 17.41 2.02 12.58
C VAL A 157 18.18 2.22 11.28
N ASP A 158 19.35 1.59 11.12
CA ASP A 158 19.70 1.01 9.84
C ASP A 158 18.62 -0.02 9.49
N LEU A 159 17.50 0.42 8.90
CA LEU A 159 16.76 -0.42 7.98
C LEU A 159 17.81 -1.01 7.03
N PHE A 160 18.20 -2.27 7.28
CA PHE A 160 19.05 -3.13 6.45
C PHE A 160 19.88 -2.35 5.44
N PRO A 161 21.11 -1.93 5.77
CA PRO A 161 21.68 -0.66 5.31
C PRO A 161 21.20 -0.36 3.91
N LEU A 162 20.05 0.36 3.76
CA LEU A 162 19.27 0.37 2.50
C LEU A 162 20.25 0.49 1.39
N ARG A 163 20.53 -0.63 0.70
CA ARG A 163 21.79 -0.66 -0.02
C ARG A 163 21.52 0.24 -1.19
N ARG A 164 22.44 1.15 -1.50
CA ARG A 164 22.45 1.77 -2.84
C ARG A 164 22.89 0.69 -3.82
N ALA A 165 22.04 -0.30 -4.01
CA ALA A 165 22.17 -1.39 -4.94
C ALA A 165 20.93 -1.38 -5.80
N ASP A 166 21.13 -1.70 -7.08
CA ASP A 166 20.05 -1.78 -8.05
C ASP A 166 19.45 -3.20 -8.12
N ASP A 167 19.51 -3.94 -7.02
CA ASP A 167 19.15 -5.35 -6.91
C ASP A 167 17.69 -5.59 -6.49
N GLY A 168 16.95 -4.53 -6.11
CA GLY A 168 15.54 -4.62 -5.74
C GLY A 168 15.28 -5.07 -4.29
N VAL A 169 16.34 -5.29 -3.50
CA VAL A 169 16.23 -5.83 -2.13
C VAL A 169 15.44 -4.87 -1.22
N ASN A 170 15.64 -3.56 -1.40
CA ASN A 170 14.96 -2.55 -0.61
C ASN A 170 13.44 -2.60 -0.84
N GLU A 171 13.02 -2.66 -2.10
CA GLU A 171 11.60 -2.71 -2.47
C GLU A 171 10.93 -3.99 -1.97
N HIS A 172 11.59 -5.14 -2.11
CA HIS A 172 11.13 -6.41 -1.54
C HIS A 172 10.98 -6.32 -0.03
N THR A 173 11.98 -5.79 0.66
CA THR A 173 11.99 -5.67 2.12
C THR A 173 10.84 -4.78 2.59
N TYR A 174 10.67 -3.61 1.97
CA TYR A 174 9.64 -2.65 2.35
C TYR A 174 8.22 -3.21 2.12
N ILE A 175 7.92 -3.75 0.93
CA ILE A 175 6.59 -4.30 0.65
C ILE A 175 6.32 -5.56 1.49
N THR A 176 7.32 -6.43 1.67
CA THR A 176 7.18 -7.60 2.57
C THR A 176 6.81 -7.14 3.97
N PHE A 177 7.50 -6.13 4.49
CA PHE A 177 7.21 -5.54 5.79
C PHE A 177 5.78 -4.97 5.86
N LEU A 178 5.34 -4.23 4.83
CA LEU A 178 3.97 -3.74 4.78
C LEU A 178 2.94 -4.87 4.86
N PHE A 179 3.09 -5.93 4.07
CA PHE A 179 2.14 -7.05 4.07
C PHE A 179 2.20 -7.93 5.33
N GLN A 180 3.40 -8.13 5.91
CA GLN A 180 3.59 -9.03 7.05
C GLN A 180 3.31 -8.35 8.39
N HIS A 181 3.57 -7.05 8.51
CA HIS A 181 3.38 -6.36 9.78
C HIS A 181 2.22 -5.39 9.73
N SER A 182 2.19 -4.50 8.72
CA SER A 182 1.21 -3.44 8.70
C SER A 182 -0.19 -3.91 8.32
N ARG A 183 -0.31 -4.70 7.24
CA ARG A 183 -1.57 -5.34 6.86
C ARG A 183 -2.07 -6.26 7.95
N ARG A 184 -1.18 -7.09 8.50
CA ARG A 184 -1.53 -7.99 9.62
C ARG A 184 -2.09 -7.22 10.79
N ALA A 185 -1.42 -6.17 11.26
CA ALA A 185 -1.94 -5.34 12.34
C ALA A 185 -3.34 -4.77 12.04
N ALA A 186 -3.60 -4.36 10.79
CA ALA A 186 -4.91 -3.83 10.37
C ALA A 186 -6.03 -4.89 10.29
N VAL A 187 -5.68 -6.17 10.28
CA VAL A 187 -6.60 -7.30 10.03
C VAL A 187 -6.70 -8.27 11.22
N GLU A 188 -5.63 -8.47 11.99
CA GLU A 188 -5.47 -9.47 13.06
C GLU A 188 -6.38 -9.27 14.27
N ILE A 189 -7.00 -8.10 14.42
CA ILE A 189 -8.05 -7.93 15.43
C ILE A 189 -9.27 -8.84 15.08
N TYR A 190 -9.37 -9.38 13.86
CA TYR A 190 -10.58 -10.05 13.35
C TYR A 190 -10.40 -11.30 12.45
N GLY A 191 -9.21 -11.91 12.24
CA GLY A 191 -9.10 -13.05 11.31
C GLY A 191 -7.92 -14.02 11.49
N ASP A 192 -8.18 -15.31 11.22
CA ASP A 192 -7.27 -16.47 11.40
C ASP A 192 -6.56 -16.93 10.10
N LEU A 193 -6.56 -16.10 9.03
CA LEU A 193 -6.01 -16.43 7.70
C LEU A 193 -4.46 -16.46 7.63
N ASN A 194 -3.79 -16.34 8.78
CA ASN A 194 -2.36 -16.12 8.86
C ASN A 194 -1.50 -17.35 8.59
N GLY A 195 -2.01 -18.55 8.88
CA GLY A 195 -1.23 -19.79 8.79
C GLY A 195 -0.70 -20.13 7.39
N SER A 196 -1.27 -19.56 6.32
CA SER A 196 -0.85 -19.84 4.93
C SER A 196 0.13 -18.82 4.34
N TYR A 197 0.37 -17.68 5.00
CA TYR A 197 1.18 -16.58 4.43
C TYR A 197 2.65 -16.59 4.91
N ASP A 198 2.94 -17.31 6.01
CA ASP A 198 4.27 -17.33 6.65
C ASP A 198 5.28 -18.31 6.04
N LEU A 199 4.90 -19.10 5.02
CA LEU A 199 5.82 -20.04 4.40
C LEU A 199 6.90 -19.29 3.58
N PRO A 200 8.20 -19.54 3.83
CA PRO A 200 9.27 -19.00 2.98
C PRO A 200 9.13 -19.52 1.55
N ILE A 201 9.62 -18.74 0.59
CA ILE A 201 9.44 -18.87 -0.88
C ILE A 201 9.84 -20.26 -1.46
N GLY A 202 10.42 -21.17 -0.68
CA GLY A 202 11.03 -22.41 -1.15
C GLY A 202 10.33 -23.73 -0.82
N GLU A 203 9.32 -23.81 0.07
CA GLU A 203 8.81 -25.12 0.51
C GLU A 203 7.29 -25.19 0.52
N LEU A 204 6.72 -25.60 -0.62
CA LEU A 204 5.38 -26.17 -0.67
C LEU A 204 5.51 -27.68 -0.92
N LYS A 205 5.71 -28.46 0.15
CA LYS A 205 5.63 -29.92 0.05
C LYS A 205 4.15 -30.31 0.14
N VAL A 206 3.60 -30.76 -0.98
CA VAL A 206 2.23 -31.25 -1.09
C VAL A 206 2.17 -32.62 -0.41
N GLU A 207 1.54 -32.68 0.75
CA GLU A 207 1.17 -33.95 1.37
C GLU A 207 -0.32 -34.19 1.16
N ALA A 208 -0.65 -35.37 0.64
CA ALA A 208 -2.00 -35.73 0.21
C ALA A 208 -2.93 -35.94 1.42
N PRO A 209 -4.24 -35.63 1.32
CA PRO A 209 -5.18 -35.87 2.40
C PRO A 209 -5.36 -37.38 2.65
N PRO A 210 -5.53 -37.82 3.92
CA PRO A 210 -5.93 -39.20 4.22
C PRO A 210 -7.37 -39.47 3.73
N PRO A 211 -7.72 -40.75 3.47
CA PRO A 211 -9.00 -41.11 2.88
C PRO A 211 -10.16 -40.84 3.84
N VAL A 212 -11.20 -40.21 3.32
CA VAL A 212 -12.43 -39.85 4.03
C VAL A 212 -13.30 -41.10 4.19
N THR A 213 -13.69 -41.42 5.43
CA THR A 213 -14.74 -42.41 5.72
C THR A 213 -16.08 -41.69 5.74
N ASP A 214 -17.00 -42.12 4.89
CA ASP A 214 -18.33 -41.55 4.70
C ASP A 214 -19.18 -41.56 5.98
N LEU A 215 -19.51 -40.37 6.48
CA LEU A 215 -20.73 -40.14 7.26
C LEU A 215 -21.38 -38.86 6.72
N ALA A 216 -22.56 -39.05 6.12
CA ALA A 216 -23.39 -37.98 5.60
C ALA A 216 -23.80 -37.04 6.74
N VAL A 217 -23.32 -35.80 6.68
CA VAL A 217 -23.81 -34.68 7.49
C VAL A 217 -24.52 -33.75 6.53
N GLU A 218 -25.83 -33.57 6.77
CA GLU A 218 -26.65 -32.55 6.11
C GLU A 218 -25.98 -31.18 6.26
N THR A 219 -25.55 -30.59 5.15
CA THR A 219 -25.01 -29.24 5.10
C THR A 219 -26.16 -28.24 5.10
N ASP A 220 -26.58 -27.83 6.29
CA ASP A 220 -27.26 -26.56 6.48
C ASP A 220 -26.19 -25.47 6.31
N GLU A 221 -26.25 -24.74 5.20
CA GLU A 221 -25.31 -23.65 4.88
C GLU A 221 -25.51 -22.50 5.87
N LEU A 222 -24.85 -22.60 7.03
CA LEU A 222 -24.70 -21.48 7.95
C LEU A 222 -24.02 -20.32 7.19
N PRO A 223 -24.57 -19.09 7.24
CA PRO A 223 -23.95 -17.94 6.62
C PRO A 223 -22.53 -17.78 7.15
N PRO A 224 -21.57 -17.36 6.30
CA PRO A 224 -20.18 -17.23 6.73
C PRO A 224 -20.12 -16.31 7.95
N PRO A 225 -19.34 -16.67 8.98
CA PRO A 225 -19.33 -15.92 10.22
C PRO A 225 -18.87 -14.48 9.97
N THR A 226 -19.52 -13.53 10.64
CA THR A 226 -19.40 -12.07 10.41
C THR A 226 -17.96 -11.53 10.48
N TRP A 227 -17.07 -12.21 11.21
CA TRP A 227 -15.65 -11.84 11.27
C TRP A 227 -14.94 -12.04 9.91
N ARG A 228 -15.38 -12.98 9.07
CA ARG A 228 -14.82 -13.14 7.72
C ARG A 228 -15.11 -11.92 6.86
N SER A 229 -16.34 -11.39 6.93
CA SER A 229 -16.70 -10.15 6.22
C SER A 229 -15.91 -8.94 6.73
N ASP A 230 -15.67 -8.83 8.04
CA ASP A 230 -14.91 -7.71 8.62
C ASP A 230 -13.42 -7.75 8.26
N ALA A 231 -12.79 -8.93 8.41
CA ALA A 231 -11.39 -9.13 8.03
C ALA A 231 -11.19 -8.90 6.53
N ARG A 232 -12.09 -9.43 5.70
CA ARG A 232 -12.12 -9.24 4.25
C ARG A 232 -12.24 -7.77 3.84
N LEU A 233 -13.15 -7.03 4.47
CA LEU A 233 -13.36 -5.61 4.21
C LEU A 233 -12.13 -4.79 4.62
N ARG A 234 -11.52 -5.10 5.77
CA ARG A 234 -10.27 -4.48 6.24
C ARG A 234 -9.10 -4.76 5.31
N ASP A 235 -8.93 -6.01 4.86
CA ASP A 235 -7.85 -6.42 3.94
C ASP A 235 -7.95 -5.69 2.61
N ALA A 236 -9.15 -5.66 2.02
CA ALA A 236 -9.40 -4.95 0.78
C ALA A 236 -9.23 -3.44 0.93
N THR A 237 -9.70 -2.86 2.05
CA THR A 237 -9.49 -1.43 2.36
C THR A 237 -8.00 -1.10 2.48
N TRP A 238 -7.23 -1.92 3.20
CA TRP A 238 -5.79 -1.74 3.35
C TRP A 238 -5.07 -1.83 2.00
N CYS A 239 -5.40 -2.84 1.18
CA CYS A 239 -4.81 -3.01 -0.15
C CYS A 239 -5.16 -1.84 -1.07
N LEU A 240 -6.39 -1.33 -1.04
CA LEU A 240 -6.81 -0.13 -1.77
C LEU A 240 -5.96 1.07 -1.38
N LEU A 241 -5.80 1.32 -0.08
CA LEU A 241 -5.04 2.46 0.44
C LEU A 241 -3.55 2.37 0.08
N VAL A 242 -2.92 1.22 0.29
CA VAL A 242 -1.49 1.02 -0.03
C VAL A 242 -1.24 1.06 -1.53
N PHE A 243 -2.08 0.42 -2.34
CA PHE A 243 -1.92 0.47 -3.79
C PHE A 243 -2.12 1.89 -4.35
N ARG A 244 -3.13 2.60 -3.84
CA ARG A 244 -3.36 4.01 -4.15
C ARG A 244 -2.15 4.86 -3.77
N MET A 245 -1.58 4.65 -2.59
CA MET A 245 -0.37 5.30 -2.11
C MET A 245 0.81 5.07 -3.03
N LEU A 246 1.09 3.82 -3.42
CA LEU A 246 2.17 3.51 -4.36
C LEU A 246 1.96 4.17 -5.73
N CYS A 247 0.72 4.17 -6.24
CA CYS A 247 0.38 4.88 -7.48
C CYS A 247 0.58 6.40 -7.34
N TRP A 248 0.21 6.97 -6.20
CA TRP A 248 0.37 8.39 -5.90
C TRP A 248 1.85 8.79 -5.83
N LEU A 249 2.68 7.99 -5.16
CA LEU A 249 4.13 8.18 -5.09
C LEU A 249 4.81 8.01 -6.45
N GLN A 250 4.28 7.15 -7.32
CA GLN A 250 4.75 7.04 -8.70
C GLN A 250 4.26 8.21 -9.56
N LEU A 251 3.08 8.77 -9.28
CA LEU A 251 2.52 9.88 -10.04
C LEU A 251 3.25 11.19 -9.74
N HIS A 252 3.52 11.47 -8.47
CA HIS A 252 4.05 12.74 -8.00
C HIS A 252 5.56 12.73 -7.78
N ASP A 253 6.18 13.89 -8.01
CA ASP A 253 7.56 14.16 -7.65
C ASP A 253 7.63 15.46 -6.85
N PHE A 254 8.63 15.58 -5.99
CA PHE A 254 8.84 16.75 -5.16
C PHE A 254 10.25 17.28 -5.39
N HIS A 255 10.37 18.59 -5.58
CA HIS A 255 11.69 19.17 -5.74
C HIS A 255 12.47 19.01 -4.42
N ARG A 256 13.76 18.64 -4.52
CA ARG A 256 14.61 18.34 -3.35
C ARG A 256 14.70 19.49 -2.36
N ASP A 257 14.74 20.71 -2.87
CA ASP A 257 14.88 21.92 -2.07
C ASP A 257 13.54 22.55 -1.68
N ASP A 258 12.44 21.93 -2.12
CA ASP A 258 11.10 22.36 -1.78
C ASP A 258 10.68 21.60 -0.52
N ILE A 259 10.80 22.27 0.62
CA ILE A 259 10.34 21.79 1.93
C ILE A 259 9.46 22.88 2.53
N MET A 260 8.36 22.48 3.16
CA MET A 260 7.53 23.43 3.89
C MET A 260 8.37 24.02 5.03
N ILE A 261 8.56 25.34 5.03
CA ILE A 261 9.24 26.02 6.14
C ILE A 261 8.25 26.06 7.31
N PRO A 262 8.59 25.49 8.49
CA PRO A 262 7.73 25.60 9.66
C PRO A 262 7.45 27.06 9.95
N ARG A 263 6.17 27.44 10.03
CA ARG A 263 5.82 28.82 10.38
C ARG A 263 6.39 29.11 11.77
N SER A 264 7.28 30.10 11.88
CA SER A 264 7.65 30.61 13.19
C SER A 264 6.39 31.12 13.89
N THR A 265 6.25 30.88 15.18
CA THR A 265 5.10 31.31 16.00
C THR A 265 4.91 32.83 16.04
N THR A 266 5.76 33.60 15.35
CA THR A 266 5.90 35.04 15.47
C THR A 266 5.15 35.90 14.46
N TYR A 267 4.45 35.36 13.44
CA TYR A 267 3.63 36.23 12.58
C TYR A 267 2.31 35.57 12.15
N GLY A 268 1.21 36.08 12.73
CA GLY A 268 -0.18 35.73 12.42
C GLY A 268 -0.65 36.18 11.03
N SER A 269 0.05 35.79 9.97
CA SER A 269 -0.43 35.98 8.59
C SER A 269 -1.24 34.77 8.13
N ARG A 270 -2.56 34.94 8.07
CA ARG A 270 -3.55 33.97 7.57
C ARG A 270 -3.83 34.17 6.08
N MET A 271 -2.81 34.20 5.21
CA MET A 271 -3.07 34.01 3.78
C MET A 271 -3.01 32.51 3.45
N PRO A 272 -4.12 31.89 3.03
CA PRO A 272 -4.08 30.60 2.36
C PRO A 272 -3.45 30.82 0.98
N VAL A 273 -2.40 30.07 0.67
CA VAL A 273 -1.93 29.98 -0.71
C VAL A 273 -2.90 29.04 -1.41
N TYR A 274 -3.85 29.61 -2.15
CA TYR A 274 -4.64 28.85 -3.11
C TYR A 274 -3.78 28.66 -4.36
N ILE A 275 -3.51 27.41 -4.72
CA ILE A 275 -3.12 27.08 -6.09
C ILE A 275 -4.42 27.19 -6.90
N VAL A 276 -4.49 28.17 -7.79
CA VAL A 276 -5.55 28.32 -8.80
C VAL A 276 -5.22 27.42 -9.97
#